data_AF-A0A1S6IPR4-F1
#
_entry.id   AF-A0A1S6IPR4-F1
#
_cell.length_a   1.000
_cell.length_b   1.000
_cell.length_c   1.000
_cell.angle_alpha   90.00
_cell.angle_beta   90.00
_cell.angle_gamma   90.00
#
_symmetry.space_group_name_H-M   'P 1'
#
loop_
_entity.id
_entity.type
_entity.pdbx_description
1 polymer ?
#
loop_
_entity_poly.entity_id
_entity_poly.type
_entity_poly.pdbx_seq_one_letter_code
_entity_poly.pdbx_strand_id
1 'polypeptide(L)'
;MKTKTRTRTLTIAALLIAIGILIPMVSPLKIILEPASFTLASHVATFIAMFISPTVAIAVAIGTAFGFLLGGFPIVISLRAMSHVIFAYFAGNLSANYYDQGLLFSVMGLVGLGTIIHSMVDLELARIVWRAVEKN
;
A
#
# COMPACT_ATOMS: atom_id res chain seq x y z
N MET A 1 27.11 0.85 -22.31
CA MET A 1 25.92 -0.03 -22.29
C MET A 1 25.23 0.05 -20.92
N LYS A 2 24.31 1.01 -20.68
CA LYS A 2 23.50 1.14 -19.43
C LYS A 2 21.99 1.25 -19.69
N THR A 3 21.57 1.23 -20.96
CA THR A 3 20.21 1.56 -21.40
C THR A 3 19.23 0.40 -21.26
N LYS A 4 19.65 -0.86 -21.49
CA LYS A 4 18.78 -2.05 -21.34
C LYS A 4 18.18 -2.17 -19.93
N THR A 5 18.94 -1.79 -18.90
CA THR A 5 18.48 -1.86 -17.51
C THR A 5 17.44 -0.78 -17.21
N ARG A 6 17.60 0.44 -17.74
CA ARG A 6 16.63 1.54 -17.54
C ARG A 6 15.27 1.28 -18.19
N THR A 7 15.25 0.79 -19.43
CA THR A 7 13.97 0.49 -20.11
C THR A 7 13.24 -0.64 -19.40
N ARG A 8 13.96 -1.68 -18.95
CA ARG A 8 13.39 -2.75 -18.12
C ARG A 8 12.80 -2.21 -16.82
N THR A 9 13.53 -1.37 -16.08
CA THR A 9 13.07 -0.77 -14.82
C THR A 9 11.83 0.09 -15.02
N LEU A 10 11.80 0.93 -16.07
CA LEU A 10 10.63 1.73 -16.43
C LEU A 10 9.41 0.85 -16.74
N THR A 11 9.62 -0.22 -17.51
CA THR A 11 8.54 -1.16 -17.88
C THR A 11 7.99 -1.88 -16.65
N ILE A 12 8.86 -2.33 -15.75
CA ILE A 12 8.45 -2.97 -14.50
C ILE A 12 7.68 -1.98 -13.61
N ALA A 13 8.15 -0.74 -13.48
CA ALA A 13 7.44 0.28 -12.71
C ALA A 13 6.04 0.55 -13.28
N ALA A 14 5.92 0.71 -14.60
CA ALA A 14 4.63 0.89 -15.27
C ALA A 14 3.69 -0.30 -15.06
N LEU A 15 4.22 -1.53 -15.16
CA LEU A 15 3.44 -2.74 -14.93
C LEU A 15 2.94 -2.83 -13.47
N LEU A 16 3.79 -2.51 -12.50
CA LEU A 16 3.41 -2.51 -11.08
C LEU A 16 2.39 -1.42 -10.76
N ILE A 17 2.50 -0.23 -11.38
CA ILE A 17 1.48 0.82 -11.26
C ILE A 17 0.15 0.31 -11.82
N ALA A 18 0.15 -0.28 -13.01
CA ALA A 18 -1.05 -0.84 -13.62
C ALA A 18 -1.69 -1.93 -12.74
N ILE A 19 -0.90 -2.85 -12.19
CA ILE A 19 -1.37 -3.88 -11.26
C ILE A 19 -1.94 -3.25 -9.98
N GLY A 20 -1.25 -2.26 -9.39
CA GLY A 20 -1.69 -1.58 -8.18
C GLY A 20 -3.02 -0.84 -8.36
N ILE A 21 -3.28 -0.31 -9.56
CA ILE A 21 -4.57 0.29 -9.93
C ILE A 21 -5.64 -0.78 -10.17
N LEU A 22 -5.28 -1.84 -10.88
CA LEU A 22 -6.21 -2.89 -11.31
C LEU A 22 -6.77 -3.69 -10.14
N ILE A 23 -5.94 -4.04 -9.14
CA ILE A 23 -6.36 -4.86 -7.99
C ILE A 23 -7.64 -4.31 -7.33
N PRO A 24 -7.72 -3.05 -6.85
CA PRO A 24 -8.93 -2.53 -6.22
C PRO A 24 -10.11 -2.26 -7.17
N MET A 25 -9.90 -2.33 -8.49
CA MET A 25 -10.98 -2.26 -9.48
C MET A 25 -11.67 -3.61 -9.65
N VAL A 26 -10.94 -4.72 -9.55
CA VAL A 26 -11.47 -6.07 -9.85
C VAL A 26 -11.46 -7.03 -8.66
N SER A 27 -10.97 -6.59 -7.49
CA SER A 27 -10.84 -7.47 -6.31
C SER A 27 -12.20 -8.03 -5.88
N PRO A 28 -12.32 -9.36 -5.71
CA PRO A 28 -13.55 -10.01 -5.26
C PRO A 28 -13.85 -9.71 -3.77
N LEU A 29 -12.85 -9.24 -3.02
CA LEU A 29 -12.95 -8.94 -1.59
C LEU A 29 -12.65 -7.45 -1.35
N LYS A 30 -13.68 -6.62 -1.53
CA LYS A 30 -13.67 -5.18 -1.29
C LYS A 30 -14.81 -4.79 -0.37
N ILE A 31 -14.48 -4.36 0.84
CA ILE A 31 -15.44 -3.84 1.81
C ILE A 31 -15.33 -2.31 1.80
N ILE A 32 -16.42 -1.63 1.50
CA ILE A 32 -16.52 -0.17 1.51
C ILE A 32 -17.35 0.18 2.74
N LEU A 33 -16.71 0.75 3.75
CA LEU A 33 -17.34 1.29 4.94
C LEU A 33 -16.99 2.77 4.95
N GLU A 34 -17.82 3.60 4.33
CA GLU A 34 -17.53 5.03 4.16
C GLU A 34 -17.11 5.65 5.50
N PRO A 35 -15.98 6.41 5.54
CA PRO A 35 -15.11 6.84 4.44
C PRO A 35 -13.95 5.88 4.08
N ALA A 36 -13.85 4.72 4.72
CA ALA A 36 -12.78 3.75 4.53
C ALA A 36 -13.12 2.67 3.48
N SER A 37 -12.09 2.16 2.80
CA SER A 37 -12.19 0.96 1.98
C SER A 37 -11.06 0.00 2.28
N PHE A 38 -11.43 -1.27 2.47
CA PHE A 38 -10.54 -2.39 2.68
C PHE A 38 -10.61 -3.28 1.44
N THR A 39 -9.57 -3.17 0.61
CA THR A 39 -9.41 -4.04 -0.55
C THR A 39 -8.26 -5.00 -0.25
N LEU A 40 -8.53 -6.30 -0.39
CA LEU A 40 -7.48 -7.29 -0.24
C LEU A 40 -6.35 -7.05 -1.26
N ALA A 41 -5.10 -7.20 -0.81
CA ALA A 41 -3.89 -7.13 -1.63
C ALA A 41 -3.56 -5.78 -2.32
N SER A 42 -4.26 -4.67 -2.04
CA SER A 42 -3.99 -3.39 -2.70
C SER A 42 -2.55 -2.86 -2.51
N HIS A 43 -1.86 -3.29 -1.45
CA HIS A 43 -0.48 -2.87 -1.16
C HIS A 43 0.60 -3.73 -1.85
N VAL A 44 0.23 -4.86 -2.45
CA VAL A 44 1.18 -5.85 -2.99
C VAL A 44 2.10 -5.23 -4.05
N ALA A 45 1.56 -4.39 -4.94
CA ALA A 45 2.36 -3.73 -5.97
C ALA A 45 3.48 -2.86 -5.37
N THR A 46 3.19 -2.08 -4.33
CA THR A 46 4.16 -1.23 -3.64
C THR A 46 5.18 -2.05 -2.85
N PHE A 47 4.78 -3.16 -2.23
CA PHE A 47 5.72 -4.06 -1.56
C PHE A 47 6.66 -4.73 -2.55
N ILE A 48 6.17 -5.20 -3.70
CA ILE A 48 7.05 -5.76 -4.74
C ILE A 48 8.02 -4.69 -5.25
N ALA A 49 7.54 -3.45 -5.43
CA ALA A 49 8.34 -2.33 -5.90
C ALA A 49 9.55 -2.01 -5.00
N MET A 50 9.42 -2.20 -3.68
CA MET A 50 10.51 -1.93 -2.73
C MET A 50 11.70 -2.88 -2.88
N PHE A 51 11.48 -4.12 -3.32
CA PHE A 51 12.56 -5.07 -3.59
C PHE A 51 13.31 -4.80 -4.91
N ILE A 52 12.79 -3.89 -5.76
CA ILE A 52 13.42 -3.57 -7.05
C ILE A 52 14.39 -2.39 -6.90
N SER A 53 13.89 -1.26 -6.42
CA SER A 53 14.71 -0.10 -6.03
C SER A 53 13.86 0.94 -5.31
N PRO A 54 14.46 1.81 -4.47
CA PRO A 54 13.71 2.89 -3.81
C PRO A 54 13.02 3.83 -4.81
N THR A 55 13.65 4.09 -5.95
CA THR A 55 13.05 4.91 -7.02
C THR A 55 11.80 4.27 -7.64
N VAL A 56 11.79 2.94 -7.81
CA VAL A 56 10.62 2.21 -8.32
C VAL A 56 9.52 2.17 -7.28
N ALA A 57 9.85 1.94 -6.00
CA ALA A 57 8.89 1.97 -4.90
C ALA A 57 8.12 3.30 -4.82
N ILE A 58 8.85 4.41 -4.87
CA ILE A 58 8.27 5.77 -4.84
C ILE A 58 7.42 6.02 -6.09
N ALA A 59 7.94 5.67 -7.27
CA ALA A 59 7.20 5.84 -8.53
C ALA A 59 5.89 5.03 -8.54
N VAL A 60 5.91 3.80 -8.02
CA VAL A 60 4.71 2.96 -7.91
C VAL A 60 3.72 3.56 -6.92
N ALA A 61 4.15 4.00 -5.74
CA ALA A 61 3.26 4.63 -4.76
C ALA A 61 2.58 5.91 -5.30
N ILE A 62 3.35 6.81 -5.94
CA ILE A 62 2.80 8.03 -6.55
C ILE A 62 1.87 7.69 -7.72
N GLY A 63 2.32 6.81 -8.62
CA GLY A 63 1.58 6.44 -9.83
C GLY A 63 0.25 5.76 -9.52
N THR A 64 0.23 4.89 -8.50
CA THR A 64 -1.01 4.24 -8.04
C THR A 64 -1.95 5.21 -7.34
N ALA A 65 -1.45 6.10 -6.48
CA ALA A 65 -2.27 7.13 -5.84
C ALA A 65 -2.93 8.07 -6.86
N PHE A 66 -2.17 8.49 -7.87
CA PHE A 66 -2.69 9.28 -8.99
C PHE A 66 -3.66 8.47 -9.85
N GLY A 67 -3.36 7.19 -10.09
CA GLY A 67 -4.25 6.27 -10.80
C GLY A 67 -5.59 6.05 -10.10
N PHE A 68 -5.63 6.01 -8.76
CA PHE A 68 -6.88 5.95 -8.00
C PHE A 68 -7.70 7.23 -8.14
N LEU A 69 -7.04 8.39 -8.12
CA LEU A 69 -7.71 9.67 -8.36
C LEU A 69 -8.35 9.70 -9.74
N LEU A 70 -7.64 9.26 -10.79
CA LEU A 70 -8.17 9.18 -12.15
C LEU A 70 -9.21 8.07 -12.34
N GLY A 71 -9.08 6.97 -11.60
CA GLY A 71 -10.00 5.83 -11.62
C GLY A 71 -11.34 6.07 -10.92
N GLY A 72 -11.59 7.29 -10.42
CA GLY A 72 -12.84 7.68 -9.78
C GLY A 72 -13.00 7.19 -8.34
N PHE A 73 -11.91 6.79 -7.67
CA PHE A 73 -11.97 6.46 -6.25
C PHE A 73 -12.21 7.72 -5.40
N PRO A 74 -12.94 7.61 -4.27
CA PRO A 74 -13.09 8.70 -3.31
C PRO A 74 -11.75 9.36 -2.95
N ILE A 75 -11.74 10.70 -2.87
CA ILE A 75 -10.51 11.49 -2.64
C ILE A 75 -9.76 11.05 -1.38
N VAL A 76 -10.48 10.65 -0.33
CA VAL A 76 -9.92 10.16 0.94
C VAL A 76 -9.06 8.90 0.71
N ILE A 77 -9.48 8.01 -0.21
CA ILE A 77 -8.73 6.79 -0.55
C ILE A 77 -7.46 7.14 -1.32
N SER A 78 -7.54 8.06 -2.27
CA SER A 78 -6.39 8.50 -3.07
C SER A 78 -5.35 9.22 -2.21
N LEU A 79 -5.77 10.07 -1.27
CA LEU A 79 -4.89 10.72 -0.30
C LEU A 79 -4.25 9.71 0.65
N ARG A 80 -5.00 8.69 1.09
CA ARG A 80 -4.43 7.58 1.86
C ARG A 80 -3.42 6.78 1.04
N ALA A 81 -3.67 6.53 -0.23
CA ALA A 81 -2.69 5.89 -1.10
C ALA A 81 -1.42 6.76 -1.22
N MET A 82 -1.55 8.09 -1.27
CA MET A 82 -0.43 9.02 -1.32
C MET A 82 0.47 8.94 -0.07
N SER A 83 -0.06 8.66 1.12
CA SER A 83 0.78 8.52 2.32
C SER A 83 1.76 7.34 2.25
N HIS A 84 1.47 6.34 1.40
CA HIS A 84 2.36 5.20 1.17
C HIS A 84 3.67 5.57 0.49
N VAL A 85 3.78 6.79 -0.06
CA VAL A 85 5.05 7.32 -0.59
C VAL A 85 6.10 7.40 0.52
N ILE A 86 5.70 7.80 1.74
CA ILE A 86 6.61 7.87 2.90
C ILE A 86 7.10 6.46 3.24
N PHE A 87 6.18 5.50 3.32
CA PHE A 87 6.51 4.10 3.54
C PHE A 87 7.46 3.57 2.44
N ALA A 88 7.14 3.81 1.17
CA ALA A 88 7.93 3.35 0.03
C ALA A 88 9.35 3.93 0.03
N TYR A 89 9.51 5.19 0.46
CA TYR A 89 10.82 5.81 0.65
C TYR A 89 11.65 5.08 1.70
N PHE A 90 11.12 4.89 2.92
CA PHE A 90 11.89 4.23 3.98
C PHE A 90 12.15 2.75 3.68
N ALA A 91 11.11 2.02 3.26
CA ALA A 91 11.22 0.59 2.95
C ALA A 91 12.20 0.33 1.80
N GLY A 92 12.12 1.11 0.71
CA GLY A 92 13.02 0.95 -0.43
C GLY A 92 14.49 1.28 -0.14
N ASN A 93 14.80 2.01 0.93
CA ASN A 93 16.16 2.36 1.34
C ASN A 93 16.74 1.42 2.43
N LEU A 94 16.02 0.37 2.83
CA LEU A 94 16.57 -0.64 3.73
C LEU A 94 17.76 -1.38 3.08
N SER A 95 18.69 -1.86 3.91
CA SER A 95 19.89 -2.56 3.41
C SER A 95 19.57 -3.98 2.93
N ALA A 96 20.40 -4.51 2.02
CA ALA A 96 20.28 -5.88 1.49
C ALA A 96 20.15 -6.94 2.60
N ASN A 97 20.88 -6.78 3.71
CA ASN A 97 20.85 -7.70 4.84
C ASN A 97 19.47 -7.77 5.51
N TYR A 98 18.69 -6.69 5.51
CA TYR A 98 17.33 -6.71 6.02
C TYR A 98 16.42 -7.56 5.12
N TYR A 99 16.59 -7.45 3.80
CA TYR A 99 15.80 -8.21 2.82
C TYR A 99 15.99 -9.73 2.96
N ASP A 100 17.22 -10.18 3.20
CA ASP A 100 17.57 -11.60 3.34
C ASP A 100 17.15 -12.22 4.69
N GLN A 101 16.94 -11.41 5.73
CA GLN A 101 16.54 -11.86 7.07
C GLN A 101 15.05 -12.15 7.22
N GLY A 102 14.35 -12.37 6.10
CA GLY A 102 12.91 -12.65 6.10
C GLY A 102 12.04 -11.40 6.08
N LEU A 103 12.52 -10.28 5.53
CA LEU A 103 11.69 -9.07 5.35
C LEU A 103 10.39 -9.37 4.60
N LEU A 104 10.42 -10.26 3.61
CA LEU A 104 9.23 -10.70 2.91
C LEU A 104 8.21 -11.34 3.86
N PHE A 105 8.67 -12.21 4.75
CA PHE A 105 7.82 -12.85 5.76
C PHE A 105 7.35 -11.88 6.82
N SER A 106 8.20 -10.96 7.28
CA SER A 106 7.82 -9.96 8.28
C SER A 106 6.86 -8.93 7.71
N VAL A 107 7.05 -8.46 6.47
CA VAL A 107 6.15 -7.53 5.81
C VAL A 107 4.82 -8.20 5.49
N MET A 108 4.82 -9.41 4.91
CA MET A 108 3.57 -10.13 4.66
C MET A 108 2.86 -10.54 5.95
N GLY A 109 3.59 -10.82 7.03
CA GLY A 109 3.05 -11.07 8.37
C GLY A 109 2.45 -9.81 9.00
N LEU A 110 3.18 -8.68 8.99
CA LEU A 110 2.71 -7.40 9.50
C LEU A 110 1.54 -6.84 8.69
N VAL A 111 1.50 -7.08 7.38
CA VAL A 111 0.38 -6.65 6.53
C VAL A 111 -0.78 -7.64 6.63
N GLY A 112 -0.53 -8.93 6.73
CA GLY A 112 -1.56 -9.96 6.88
C GLY A 112 -2.14 -9.98 8.28
N LEU A 113 -1.37 -10.47 9.26
CA LEU A 113 -1.79 -10.52 10.66
C LEU A 113 -1.92 -9.13 11.28
N GLY A 114 -1.01 -8.22 10.97
CA GLY A 114 -1.06 -6.88 11.56
C GLY A 114 -2.27 -6.07 11.09
N THR A 115 -2.84 -6.29 9.89
CA THR A 115 -4.11 -5.63 9.53
C THR A 115 -5.31 -6.16 10.33
N ILE A 116 -5.32 -7.44 10.69
CA ILE A 116 -6.34 -8.01 11.59
C ILE A 116 -6.22 -7.36 12.98
N ILE A 117 -5.01 -7.37 13.55
CA ILE A 117 -4.76 -6.80 14.89
C ILE A 117 -5.06 -5.30 14.91
N HIS A 118 -4.62 -4.55 13.89
CA HIS A 118 -4.88 -3.12 13.80
C HIS A 118 -6.39 -2.84 13.73
N SER A 119 -7.14 -3.60 12.93
CA SER A 119 -8.60 -3.47 12.85
C SER A 119 -9.31 -3.80 14.17
N MET A 120 -8.78 -4.74 14.96
CA MET A 120 -9.30 -5.04 16.30
C MET A 120 -9.03 -3.89 17.28
N VAL A 121 -7.82 -3.32 17.25
CA VAL A 121 -7.45 -2.18 18.11
C VAL A 121 -8.26 -0.94 17.76
N ASP A 122 -8.45 -0.65 16.47
CA ASP A 122 -9.26 0.47 15.99
C ASP A 122 -10.71 0.35 16.45
N LEU A 123 -11.28 -0.86 16.44
CA LEU A 123 -12.64 -1.12 16.93
C LEU A 123 -12.76 -0.90 18.44
N GLU A 124 -11.78 -1.31 19.24
CA GLU A 124 -11.81 -1.08 20.69
C GLU A 124 -11.65 0.42 21.03
N LEU A 125 -10.76 1.13 20.33
CA LEU A 125 -10.63 2.58 20.50
C LEU A 125 -11.92 3.31 20.12
N ALA A 126 -12.57 2.92 19.02
CA ALA A 126 -13.86 3.47 18.62
C ALA A 126 -14.95 3.22 19.69
N ARG A 127 -15.00 2.03 20.29
CA ARG A 127 -15.95 1.73 21.38
C ARG A 127 -15.69 2.55 22.64
N ILE A 128 -14.42 2.77 22.99
CA ILE A 128 -14.05 3.61 24.14
C ILE A 128 -14.49 5.05 23.90
N VAL A 129 -14.19 5.61 22.72
CA VAL A 129 -14.58 6.97 22.34
C VAL A 129 -16.10 7.11 22.29
N TRP A 130 -16.80 6.16 21.68
CA TRP A 130 -18.26 6.16 21.60
C TRP A 130 -18.90 6.22 22.99
N ARG A 131 -18.46 5.37 23.91
CA ARG A 131 -18.96 5.36 25.31
C ARG A 131 -18.65 6.64 26.07
N ALA A 132 -17.54 7.30 25.75
CA ALA A 132 -17.17 8.58 26.38
C ALA A 132 -18.02 9.75 25.86
N VAL A 133 -18.42 9.71 24.59
CA VAL A 133 -19.30 10.73 23.97
C VAL A 133 -20.76 10.54 24.39
N GLU A 134 -21.26 9.30 24.41
CA GLU A 134 -22.66 8.99 24.77
C GLU A 134 -23.00 9.32 26.24
N LYS A 135 -21.98 9.45 27.10
CA LYS A 135 -22.15 9.77 28.53
C LYS A 135 -22.20 11.27 28.84
N ASN A 136 -22.05 12.14 27.83
CA ASN A 136 -22.27 13.60 27.89
C ASN A 136 -23.56 13.97 27.16
#